data_AF-W8BUR0-F1
#
_entry.id   AF-W8BUR0-F1
#
_cell.length_a   1.000
_cell.length_b   1.000
_cell.length_c   1.000
_cell.angle_alpha   90.00
_cell.angle_beta   90.00
_cell.angle_gamma   90.00
#
_symmetry.space_group_name_H-M   'P 1'
#
loop_
_entity.id
_entity.type
_entity.pdbx_description
1 polymer ?
#
loop_
_entity_poly.entity_id
_entity_poly.type
_entity_poly.pdbx_seq_one_letter_code
_entity_poly.pdbx_strand_id
1 'polypeptide(L)'
;MADIPEAVKKCAAMLKGTKSETEKFAALFMVTKLVKGKDCKAAAKKLLFEAIGFNFLKKLLNGKNLPDDCPPLVYKSVALSILTCFCQEEELATHKDMIDAIPTLLEIVETADDDDYEDNLIVVSESYSCLKSIATYEPGQQALLSIGAIPKMSQIYSAQSFQTDEALHLIVLLVTKFGNASWSDDPKPFHALVQRIALDMETENSERKYELCGILSSILITCRRDVIVNSLEGEIWPESIFKAIGDILKAKIGPKQREPALQLIATTLQVLGIQWAFMDDQKQLFLSILQLAAIEVRMQMDEKKLETT
;
A
#
# COMPACT_ATOMS: atom_id res chain seq x y z
N MET A 1 -15.18 9.80 -31.11
CA MET A 1 -14.53 8.47 -31.00
C MET A 1 -13.05 8.72 -30.76
N ALA A 2 -12.48 8.24 -29.68
CA ALA A 2 -11.04 8.42 -29.41
C ALA A 2 -10.23 7.79 -30.56
N ASP A 3 -9.30 8.54 -31.14
CA ASP A 3 -8.47 8.03 -32.22
C ASP A 3 -7.46 7.04 -31.65
N ILE A 4 -7.76 5.75 -31.76
CA ILE A 4 -6.88 4.67 -31.31
C ILE A 4 -5.72 4.54 -32.33
N PRO A 5 -4.45 4.59 -31.88
CA PRO A 5 -3.29 4.51 -32.75
C PRO A 5 -3.33 3.26 -33.66
N GLU A 6 -2.89 3.42 -34.92
CA GLU A 6 -2.90 2.33 -35.90
C GLU A 6 -2.04 1.14 -35.46
N ALA A 7 -0.91 1.41 -34.78
CA ALA A 7 -0.05 0.38 -34.20
C ALA A 7 -0.79 -0.50 -33.17
N VAL A 8 -1.67 0.11 -32.36
CA VAL A 8 -2.51 -0.61 -31.39
C VAL A 8 -3.56 -1.46 -32.10
N LYS A 9 -4.21 -0.93 -33.14
CA LYS A 9 -5.18 -1.69 -33.95
C LYS A 9 -4.55 -2.91 -34.61
N LYS A 10 -3.35 -2.75 -35.19
CA LYS A 10 -2.58 -3.84 -35.81
C LYS A 10 -2.17 -4.89 -34.77
N CYS A 11 -1.72 -4.47 -33.59
CA CYS A 11 -1.40 -5.37 -32.47
C CYS A 11 -2.62 -6.18 -32.02
N ALA A 12 -3.75 -5.52 -31.80
CA ALA A 12 -4.99 -6.17 -31.38
C ALA A 12 -5.50 -7.17 -32.43
N ALA A 13 -5.41 -6.84 -33.72
CA ALA A 13 -5.78 -7.75 -34.80
C ALA A 13 -4.89 -9.00 -34.83
N MET A 14 -3.57 -8.81 -34.66
CA MET A 14 -2.61 -9.91 -34.57
C MET A 14 -2.93 -10.84 -33.40
N LEU A 15 -3.14 -10.29 -32.19
CA LEU A 15 -3.47 -11.05 -30.97
C LEU A 15 -4.77 -11.86 -31.09
N LYS A 16 -5.78 -11.32 -31.79
CA LYS A 16 -7.04 -12.03 -32.06
C LYS A 16 -6.92 -13.11 -33.14
N GLY A 17 -6.02 -12.91 -34.11
CA GLY A 17 -5.81 -13.84 -35.22
C GLY A 17 -4.84 -14.98 -34.91
N THR A 18 -4.10 -14.90 -33.82
CA THR A 18 -3.07 -15.89 -33.46
C THR A 18 -3.70 -17.19 -32.97
N LYS A 19 -3.22 -18.34 -33.47
CA LYS A 19 -3.68 -19.67 -33.01
C LYS A 19 -2.70 -20.32 -32.03
N SER A 20 -1.44 -19.91 -32.05
CA SER A 20 -0.39 -20.41 -31.17
C SER A 20 -0.23 -19.53 -29.93
N GLU A 21 -0.12 -20.15 -28.75
CA GLU A 21 0.17 -19.43 -27.51
C GLU A 21 1.58 -18.81 -27.52
N THR A 22 2.54 -19.44 -28.20
CA THR A 22 3.92 -18.91 -28.35
C THR A 22 3.92 -17.62 -29.17
N GLU A 23 3.20 -17.60 -30.28
CA GLU A 23 3.04 -16.38 -31.10
C GLU A 23 2.28 -15.29 -30.33
N LYS A 24 1.26 -15.68 -29.54
CA LYS A 24 0.50 -14.75 -28.71
C LYS A 24 1.36 -14.15 -27.61
N PHE A 25 2.26 -14.93 -27.01
CA PHE A 25 3.24 -14.45 -26.06
C PHE A 25 4.27 -13.51 -26.71
N ALA A 26 4.79 -13.86 -27.89
CA ALA A 26 5.70 -12.98 -28.63
C ALA A 26 5.07 -11.61 -28.92
N ALA A 27 3.77 -11.57 -29.24
CA ALA A 27 3.03 -10.33 -29.41
C ALA A 27 2.92 -9.49 -28.13
N LEU A 28 2.96 -10.09 -26.93
CA LEU A 28 2.92 -9.36 -25.65
C LEU A 28 4.15 -8.46 -25.46
N PHE A 29 5.31 -8.80 -26.00
CA PHE A 29 6.48 -7.89 -25.98
C PHE A 29 6.25 -6.62 -26.79
N MET A 30 5.37 -6.66 -27.80
CA MET A 30 4.93 -5.45 -28.50
C MET A 30 3.91 -4.69 -27.67
N VAL A 31 3.00 -5.40 -26.99
CA VAL A 31 2.02 -4.80 -26.06
C VAL A 31 2.73 -4.02 -24.96
N THR A 32 3.73 -4.58 -24.28
CA THR A 32 4.46 -3.89 -23.18
C THR A 32 5.06 -2.56 -23.62
N LYS A 33 5.53 -2.46 -24.87
CA LYS A 33 6.02 -1.20 -25.45
C LYS A 33 4.88 -0.22 -25.77
N LEU A 34 3.78 -0.73 -26.32
CA LEU A 34 2.63 0.10 -26.71
C LEU A 34 1.90 0.68 -25.49
N VAL A 35 1.63 -0.13 -24.45
CA VAL A 35 0.87 0.31 -23.26
C VAL A 35 1.60 1.35 -22.41
N LYS A 36 2.94 1.38 -22.48
CA LYS A 36 3.79 2.41 -21.85
C LYS A 36 3.94 3.67 -22.72
N GLY A 37 3.48 3.63 -23.98
CA GLY A 37 3.54 4.75 -24.91
C GLY A 37 2.52 5.84 -24.58
N LYS A 38 2.90 7.11 -24.73
CA LYS A 38 2.06 8.29 -24.44
C LYS A 38 0.73 8.31 -25.21
N ASP A 39 0.69 7.65 -26.37
CA ASP A 39 -0.48 7.62 -27.25
C ASP A 39 -1.47 6.49 -26.89
N CYS A 40 -1.10 5.57 -25.99
CA CYS A 40 -1.95 4.47 -25.56
C CYS A 40 -2.85 4.89 -24.39
N LYS A 41 -3.95 5.56 -24.72
CA LYS A 41 -4.97 6.03 -23.78
C LYS A 41 -5.96 4.92 -23.39
N ALA A 42 -6.90 5.21 -22.48
CA ALA A 42 -7.93 4.29 -22.00
C ALA A 42 -8.55 3.39 -23.08
N ALA A 43 -9.06 3.97 -24.17
CA ALA A 43 -9.70 3.22 -25.27
C ALA A 43 -8.74 2.23 -25.98
N ALA A 44 -7.45 2.60 -26.11
CA ALA A 44 -6.43 1.76 -26.70
C ALA A 44 -6.04 0.61 -25.75
N LYS A 45 -5.91 0.89 -24.45
CA LYS A 45 -5.66 -0.12 -23.41
C LYS A 45 -6.80 -1.12 -23.33
N LYS A 46 -8.06 -0.66 -23.38
CA LYS A 46 -9.25 -1.54 -23.42
C LYS A 46 -9.26 -2.47 -24.63
N LEU A 47 -8.97 -1.95 -25.82
CA LEU A 47 -8.89 -2.76 -27.03
C LEU A 47 -7.82 -3.87 -26.92
N LEU A 48 -6.66 -3.54 -26.33
CA LEU A 48 -5.59 -4.52 -26.09
C LEU A 48 -5.99 -5.55 -25.03
N PHE A 49 -6.61 -5.12 -23.93
CA PHE A 49 -7.10 -6.01 -22.88
C PHE A 49 -8.05 -7.07 -23.44
N GLU A 50 -9.06 -6.64 -24.23
CA GLU A 50 -10.00 -7.54 -24.90
C GLU A 50 -9.31 -8.46 -25.94
N ALA A 51 -8.32 -7.95 -26.67
CA ALA A 51 -7.60 -8.73 -27.68
C ALA A 51 -6.68 -9.80 -27.08
N ILE A 52 -6.06 -9.52 -25.94
CA ILE A 52 -5.23 -10.49 -25.22
C ILE A 52 -6.11 -11.57 -24.60
N GLY A 53 -7.22 -11.16 -23.97
CA GLY A 53 -8.10 -12.05 -23.23
C GLY A 53 -7.49 -12.48 -21.88
N PHE A 54 -8.23 -12.25 -20.80
CA PHE A 54 -7.71 -12.39 -19.46
C PHE A 54 -7.29 -13.82 -19.09
N ASN A 55 -7.98 -14.84 -19.59
CA ASN A 55 -7.60 -16.25 -19.35
C ASN A 55 -6.15 -16.54 -19.76
N PHE A 56 -5.65 -15.87 -20.80
CA PHE A 56 -4.26 -15.99 -21.21
C PHE A 56 -3.33 -15.35 -20.17
N LEU A 57 -3.61 -14.12 -19.73
CA LEU A 57 -2.83 -13.45 -18.67
C LEU A 57 -2.83 -14.25 -17.37
N LYS A 58 -3.98 -14.78 -16.96
CA LYS A 58 -4.11 -15.65 -15.77
C LYS A 58 -3.25 -16.92 -15.89
N LYS A 59 -3.18 -17.52 -17.08
CA LYS A 59 -2.29 -18.67 -17.34
C LYS A 59 -0.82 -18.29 -17.16
N LEU A 60 -0.40 -17.13 -17.68
CA LEU A 60 0.97 -16.62 -17.52
C LEU A 60 1.32 -16.34 -16.06
N LEU A 61 0.40 -15.73 -15.30
CA LEU A 61 0.60 -15.46 -13.87
C LEU A 61 0.76 -16.74 -13.04
N ASN A 62 -0.04 -17.77 -13.33
CA ASN A 62 -0.02 -19.02 -12.56
C ASN A 62 1.16 -19.94 -12.91
N GLY A 63 1.90 -19.66 -14.00
CA GLY A 63 3.02 -20.51 -14.42
C GLY A 63 2.63 -21.89 -14.97
N LYS A 64 1.33 -22.19 -15.13
CA LYS A 64 0.85 -23.54 -15.48
C LYS A 64 0.79 -23.76 -16.99
N ASN A 65 1.32 -24.90 -17.45
CA ASN A 65 1.32 -25.34 -18.85
C ASN A 65 1.91 -24.29 -19.81
N LEU A 66 3.02 -23.67 -19.41
CA LEU A 66 3.76 -22.73 -20.23
C LEU A 66 4.71 -23.49 -21.18
N PRO A 67 5.03 -22.92 -22.36
CA PRO A 67 6.09 -23.45 -23.20
C PRO A 67 7.44 -23.46 -22.46
N ASP A 68 8.26 -24.48 -22.70
CA ASP A 68 9.61 -24.61 -22.09
C ASP A 68 10.65 -23.64 -22.71
N ASP A 69 10.21 -22.72 -23.58
CA ASP A 69 11.07 -21.79 -24.32
C ASP A 69 11.66 -20.69 -23.44
N CYS A 70 11.04 -20.39 -22.30
CA CYS A 70 11.46 -19.33 -21.36
C CYS A 70 11.19 -19.73 -19.90
N PRO A 71 11.92 -19.17 -18.92
CA PRO A 71 11.61 -19.38 -17.51
C PRO A 71 10.19 -18.89 -17.14
N PRO A 72 9.42 -19.60 -16.28
CA PRO A 72 8.08 -19.19 -15.83
C PRO A 72 8.00 -17.76 -15.31
N LEU A 73 9.06 -17.28 -14.65
CA LEU A 73 9.16 -15.92 -14.12
C LEU A 73 9.11 -14.83 -15.21
N VAL A 74 9.68 -15.09 -16.40
CA VAL A 74 9.63 -14.14 -17.51
C VAL A 74 8.19 -13.94 -18.00
N TYR A 75 7.43 -15.04 -18.08
CA TYR A 75 6.01 -14.99 -18.42
C TYR A 75 5.21 -14.19 -17.38
N LYS A 76 5.46 -14.43 -16.08
CA LYS A 76 4.83 -13.66 -14.98
C LYS A 76 5.17 -12.17 -15.08
N SER A 77 6.44 -11.82 -15.25
CA SER A 77 6.91 -10.43 -15.32
C SER A 77 6.27 -9.66 -16.48
N VAL A 78 6.20 -10.25 -17.68
CA VAL A 78 5.53 -9.64 -18.83
C VAL A 78 4.03 -9.46 -18.58
N ALA A 79 3.36 -10.49 -18.03
CA ALA A 79 1.94 -10.41 -17.72
C ALA A 79 1.65 -9.30 -16.70
N LEU A 80 2.42 -9.22 -15.62
CA LEU A 80 2.27 -8.19 -14.59
C LEU A 80 2.53 -6.79 -15.12
N SER A 81 3.59 -6.57 -15.90
CA SER A 81 3.87 -5.23 -16.44
C SER A 81 2.75 -4.73 -17.36
N ILE A 82 2.06 -5.63 -18.07
CA ILE A 82 0.86 -5.30 -18.85
C ILE A 82 -0.32 -4.99 -17.92
N LEU A 83 -0.57 -5.85 -16.93
CA LEU A 83 -1.66 -5.67 -15.96
C LEU A 83 -1.52 -4.37 -15.18
N THR A 84 -0.33 -4.00 -14.72
CA THR A 84 -0.07 -2.73 -14.04
C THR A 84 -0.49 -1.55 -14.89
N CYS A 85 -0.15 -1.55 -16.19
CA CYS A 85 -0.58 -0.49 -17.11
C CYS A 85 -2.10 -0.45 -17.33
N PHE A 86 -2.77 -1.59 -17.25
CA PHE A 86 -4.23 -1.67 -17.36
C PHE A 86 -4.91 -1.20 -16.07
N CYS A 87 -4.41 -1.57 -14.89
CA CYS A 87 -4.97 -1.14 -13.60
C CYS A 87 -4.92 0.37 -13.36
N GLN A 88 -4.13 1.12 -14.14
CA GLN A 88 -4.13 2.59 -14.11
C GLN A 88 -5.43 3.20 -14.65
N GLU A 89 -6.23 2.43 -15.41
CA GLU A 89 -7.52 2.87 -15.92
C GLU A 89 -8.64 2.28 -15.05
N GLU A 90 -9.50 3.14 -14.51
CA GLU A 90 -10.60 2.74 -13.60
C GLU A 90 -11.47 1.61 -14.16
N GLU A 91 -11.85 1.70 -15.44
CA GLU A 91 -12.69 0.69 -16.09
C GLU A 91 -12.05 -0.70 -16.12
N LEU A 92 -10.72 -0.77 -16.23
CA LEU A 92 -9.98 -2.04 -16.27
C LEU A 92 -9.61 -2.52 -14.87
N ALA A 93 -9.26 -1.61 -13.95
CA ALA A 93 -8.95 -1.93 -12.56
C ALA A 93 -10.16 -2.54 -11.82
N THR A 94 -11.36 -2.08 -12.16
CA THR A 94 -12.63 -2.56 -11.60
C THR A 94 -13.24 -3.73 -12.38
N HIS A 95 -12.61 -4.15 -13.47
CA HIS A 95 -13.07 -5.28 -14.27
C HIS A 95 -13.03 -6.57 -13.45
N LYS A 96 -14.07 -7.41 -13.56
CA LYS A 96 -14.20 -8.67 -12.80
C LYS A 96 -12.94 -9.53 -12.85
N ASP A 97 -12.39 -9.69 -14.05
CA ASP A 97 -11.16 -10.45 -14.25
C ASP A 97 -9.98 -9.90 -13.43
N MET A 98 -9.81 -8.57 -13.35
CA MET A 98 -8.74 -7.95 -12.58
C MET A 98 -8.91 -8.20 -11.07
N ILE A 99 -10.16 -8.13 -10.60
CA ILE A 99 -10.51 -8.46 -9.22
C ILE A 99 -10.23 -9.95 -8.93
N ASP A 100 -10.55 -10.84 -9.88
CA ASP A 100 -10.28 -12.28 -9.77
C ASP A 100 -8.77 -12.62 -9.80
N ALA A 101 -7.89 -11.66 -10.14
CA ALA A 101 -6.43 -11.78 -10.02
C ALA A 101 -5.86 -11.40 -8.65
N ILE A 102 -6.62 -10.70 -7.79
CA ILE A 102 -6.16 -10.27 -6.45
C ILE A 102 -5.54 -11.41 -5.63
N PRO A 103 -6.13 -12.63 -5.53
CA PRO A 103 -5.54 -13.71 -4.75
C PRO A 103 -4.13 -14.07 -5.21
N THR A 104 -3.93 -14.16 -6.53
CA THR A 104 -2.63 -14.47 -7.14
C THR A 104 -1.61 -13.36 -6.92
N LEU A 105 -2.04 -12.09 -6.98
CA LEU A 105 -1.16 -10.95 -6.69
C LEU A 105 -0.73 -10.92 -5.22
N LEU A 106 -1.65 -11.27 -4.30
CA LEU A 106 -1.35 -11.38 -2.87
C LEU A 106 -0.39 -12.54 -2.58
N GLU A 107 -0.55 -13.69 -3.24
CA GLU A 107 0.35 -14.83 -3.11
C GLU A 107 1.78 -14.47 -3.55
N ILE A 108 1.93 -13.75 -4.68
CA ILE A 108 3.24 -13.32 -5.17
C ILE A 108 3.99 -12.44 -4.18
N VAL A 109 3.30 -11.50 -3.51
CA VAL A 109 3.94 -10.63 -2.51
C VAL A 109 4.17 -11.34 -1.18
N GLU A 110 3.41 -12.40 -0.88
CA GLU A 110 3.58 -13.22 0.32
C GLU A 110 4.79 -14.15 0.20
N THR A 111 5.10 -14.64 -1.01
CA THR A 111 6.26 -15.48 -1.30
C THR A 111 7.48 -14.68 -1.79
N ALA A 112 7.54 -13.38 -1.50
CA ALA A 112 8.58 -12.50 -2.05
C ALA A 112 10.01 -12.85 -1.58
N ASP A 113 10.14 -13.49 -0.42
CA ASP A 113 11.42 -13.90 0.18
C ASP A 113 11.82 -15.35 -0.16
N ASP A 114 11.03 -16.06 -0.96
CA ASP A 114 11.43 -17.39 -1.43
C ASP A 114 12.62 -17.26 -2.40
N ASP A 115 13.59 -18.18 -2.32
CA ASP A 115 14.81 -18.21 -3.17
C ASP A 115 14.49 -18.09 -4.67
N ASP A 116 13.28 -18.49 -5.09
CA ASP A 116 12.77 -18.38 -6.46
C ASP A 116 12.54 -16.93 -6.95
N TYR A 117 12.43 -15.94 -6.05
CA TYR A 117 12.15 -14.54 -6.37
C TYR A 117 13.30 -13.57 -6.06
N GLU A 118 14.39 -14.03 -5.46
CA GLU A 118 15.58 -13.23 -5.13
C GLU A 118 16.13 -12.47 -6.35
N ASP A 119 16.10 -13.10 -7.53
CA ASP A 119 16.58 -12.53 -8.79
C ASP A 119 15.53 -11.70 -9.56
N ASN A 120 14.28 -11.61 -9.09
CA ASN A 120 13.16 -11.03 -9.86
C ASN A 120 12.25 -10.10 -9.04
N LEU A 121 12.85 -9.14 -8.33
CA LEU A 121 12.19 -8.03 -7.61
C LEU A 121 11.14 -7.27 -8.44
N ILE A 122 11.24 -7.30 -9.77
CA ILE A 122 10.27 -6.71 -10.70
C ILE A 122 8.87 -7.33 -10.52
N VAL A 123 8.79 -8.64 -10.30
CA VAL A 123 7.52 -9.38 -10.17
C VAL A 123 6.78 -8.94 -8.90
N VAL A 124 7.49 -8.79 -7.79
CA VAL A 124 6.95 -8.32 -6.51
C VAL A 124 6.50 -6.85 -6.64
N SER A 125 7.36 -5.99 -7.18
CA SER A 125 7.10 -4.56 -7.38
C SER A 125 5.88 -4.29 -8.29
N GLU A 126 5.77 -5.00 -9.41
CA GLU A 126 4.63 -4.89 -10.32
C GLU A 126 3.34 -5.45 -9.67
N SER A 127 3.44 -6.46 -8.81
CA SER A 127 2.28 -6.99 -8.07
C SER A 127 1.76 -5.97 -7.05
N TYR A 128 2.63 -5.33 -6.27
CA TYR A 128 2.24 -4.20 -5.41
C TYR A 128 1.62 -3.05 -6.21
N SER A 129 2.19 -2.72 -7.37
CA SER A 129 1.67 -1.65 -8.24
C SER A 129 0.27 -1.97 -8.77
N CYS A 130 0.01 -3.23 -9.15
CA CYS A 130 -1.32 -3.72 -9.49
C CYS A 130 -2.29 -3.60 -8.31
N LEU A 131 -1.91 -4.12 -7.14
CA LEU A 131 -2.73 -4.11 -5.92
C LEU A 131 -3.11 -2.68 -5.50
N LYS A 132 -2.16 -1.75 -5.50
CA LYS A 132 -2.41 -0.33 -5.20
C LYS A 132 -3.36 0.33 -6.20
N SER A 133 -3.17 0.04 -7.48
CA SER A 133 -4.02 0.58 -8.54
C SER A 133 -5.46 0.06 -8.41
N ILE A 134 -5.64 -1.24 -8.13
CA ILE A 134 -6.94 -1.85 -7.81
C ILE A 134 -7.54 -1.22 -6.54
N ALA A 135 -6.75 -1.05 -5.49
CA ALA A 135 -7.17 -0.46 -4.22
C ALA A 135 -7.53 1.03 -4.29
N THR A 136 -7.24 1.70 -5.42
CA THR A 136 -7.67 3.09 -5.63
C THR A 136 -9.19 3.18 -5.83
N TYR A 137 -9.82 2.10 -6.28
CA TYR A 137 -11.23 2.07 -6.66
C TYR A 137 -12.06 1.20 -5.72
N GLU A 138 -13.31 1.61 -5.48
CA GLU A 138 -14.19 0.98 -4.49
C GLU A 138 -14.45 -0.52 -4.70
N PRO A 139 -14.69 -1.03 -5.93
CA PRO A 139 -14.83 -2.46 -6.16
C PRO A 139 -13.59 -3.27 -5.76
N GLY A 140 -12.40 -2.73 -6.05
CA GLY A 140 -11.13 -3.35 -5.68
C GLY A 140 -10.88 -3.33 -4.18
N GLN A 141 -11.21 -2.21 -3.51
CA GLN A 141 -11.14 -2.06 -2.05
C GLN A 141 -12.00 -3.10 -1.34
N GLN A 142 -13.24 -3.29 -1.79
CA GLN A 142 -14.16 -4.28 -1.20
C GLN A 142 -13.64 -5.71 -1.38
N ALA A 143 -13.12 -6.04 -2.56
CA ALA A 143 -12.54 -7.34 -2.83
C ALA A 143 -11.30 -7.61 -1.94
N LEU A 144 -10.41 -6.63 -1.81
CA LEU A 144 -9.23 -6.70 -0.94
C LEU A 144 -9.61 -6.87 0.54
N LEU A 145 -10.65 -6.18 1.00
CA LEU A 145 -11.14 -6.36 2.36
C LEU A 145 -11.72 -7.78 2.55
N SER A 146 -12.55 -8.23 1.62
CA SER A 146 -13.22 -9.54 1.70
C SER A 146 -12.25 -10.72 1.71
N ILE A 147 -11.10 -10.60 1.06
CA ILE A 147 -10.08 -11.65 1.00
C ILE A 147 -9.10 -11.62 2.17
N GLY A 148 -9.22 -10.63 3.07
CA GLY A 148 -8.32 -10.48 4.22
C GLY A 148 -6.94 -9.94 3.83
N ALA A 149 -6.87 -8.96 2.92
CA ALA A 149 -5.61 -8.34 2.52
C ALA A 149 -4.87 -7.68 3.69
N ILE A 150 -5.57 -7.04 4.64
CA ILE A 150 -4.95 -6.35 5.79
C ILE A 150 -4.15 -7.30 6.69
N PRO A 151 -4.73 -8.43 7.18
CA PRO A 151 -3.96 -9.43 7.93
C PRO A 151 -2.75 -9.97 7.17
N LYS A 152 -2.90 -10.29 5.87
CA LYS A 152 -1.80 -10.78 5.03
C LYS A 152 -0.67 -9.76 4.91
N MET A 153 -0.99 -8.51 4.61
CA MET A 153 -0.01 -7.42 4.51
C MET A 153 0.70 -7.16 5.85
N SER A 154 -0.02 -7.32 6.96
CA SER A 154 0.55 -7.17 8.31
C SER A 154 1.55 -8.29 8.63
N GLN A 155 1.30 -9.50 8.17
CA GLN A 155 2.22 -10.63 8.27
C GLN A 155 3.47 -10.42 7.40
N ILE A 156 3.30 -10.00 6.14
CA ILE A 156 4.41 -9.66 5.22
C ILE A 156 5.30 -8.57 5.84
N TYR A 157 4.70 -7.52 6.40
CA TYR A 157 5.45 -6.48 7.10
C TYR A 157 6.24 -7.03 8.30
N SER A 158 5.60 -7.87 9.11
CA SER A 158 6.21 -8.45 10.32
C SER A 158 7.33 -9.44 10.02
N ALA A 159 7.28 -10.11 8.87
CA ALA A 159 8.32 -11.01 8.37
C ALA A 159 9.55 -10.27 7.85
N GLN A 160 9.53 -8.92 7.77
CA GLN A 160 10.58 -8.09 7.16
C GLN A 160 10.84 -8.45 5.70
N SER A 161 9.79 -8.82 4.99
CA SER A 161 9.84 -9.19 3.58
C SER A 161 10.29 -8.05 2.67
N PHE A 162 10.73 -8.35 1.46
CA PHE A 162 11.07 -7.33 0.46
C PHE A 162 9.91 -6.32 0.23
N GLN A 163 10.24 -5.01 0.17
CA GLN A 163 9.26 -3.91 -0.02
C GLN A 163 8.15 -3.82 1.05
N THR A 164 8.48 -4.07 2.32
CA THR A 164 7.58 -3.92 3.47
C THR A 164 6.78 -2.60 3.52
N ASP A 165 7.37 -1.48 3.10
CA ASP A 165 6.68 -0.18 3.12
C ASP A 165 5.48 -0.13 2.15
N GLU A 166 5.49 -0.93 1.07
CA GLU A 166 4.36 -1.00 0.14
C GLU A 166 3.17 -1.75 0.71
N ALA A 167 3.43 -2.75 1.56
CA ALA A 167 2.40 -3.41 2.36
C ALA A 167 1.75 -2.42 3.33
N LEU A 168 2.54 -1.59 4.03
CA LEU A 168 2.01 -0.55 4.93
C LEU A 168 1.14 0.46 4.19
N HIS A 169 1.58 0.97 3.05
CA HIS A 169 0.78 1.90 2.25
C HIS A 169 -0.57 1.31 1.84
N LEU A 170 -0.60 0.03 1.45
CA LEU A 170 -1.84 -0.64 1.09
C LEU A 170 -2.76 -0.83 2.32
N ILE A 171 -2.19 -1.17 3.48
CA ILE A 171 -2.95 -1.21 4.75
C ILE A 171 -3.58 0.15 5.02
N VAL A 172 -2.79 1.23 5.00
CA VAL A 172 -3.26 2.60 5.26
C VAL A 172 -4.39 2.99 4.31
N LEU A 173 -4.27 2.68 3.02
CA LEU A 173 -5.30 2.95 2.02
C LEU A 173 -6.63 2.26 2.36
N LEU A 174 -6.59 0.98 2.76
CA LEU A 174 -7.77 0.22 3.11
C LEU A 174 -8.39 0.66 4.44
N VAL A 175 -7.58 0.85 5.49
CA VAL A 175 -8.07 1.25 6.82
C VAL A 175 -8.64 2.65 6.81
N THR A 176 -8.07 3.57 6.02
CA THR A 176 -8.61 4.93 5.88
C THR A 176 -9.98 4.93 5.20
N LYS A 177 -10.22 4.00 4.27
CA LYS A 177 -11.51 3.88 3.57
C LYS A 177 -12.60 3.25 4.43
N PHE A 178 -12.29 2.16 5.13
CA PHE A 178 -13.29 1.34 5.84
C PHE A 178 -13.35 1.63 7.34
N GLY A 179 -12.38 2.37 7.89
CA GLY A 179 -12.29 2.71 9.30
C GLY A 179 -12.32 1.47 10.18
N ASN A 180 -13.21 1.48 11.16
CA ASN A 180 -13.36 0.39 12.13
C ASN A 180 -13.71 -0.96 11.49
N ALA A 181 -14.35 -0.96 10.31
CA ALA A 181 -14.72 -2.19 9.60
C ALA A 181 -13.51 -2.93 9.00
N SER A 182 -12.34 -2.29 8.93
CA SER A 182 -11.09 -2.94 8.52
C SER A 182 -10.55 -3.95 9.51
N TRP A 183 -10.96 -3.85 10.77
CA TRP A 183 -10.35 -4.60 11.86
C TRP A 183 -11.27 -5.73 12.34
N SER A 184 -10.70 -6.91 12.54
CA SER A 184 -11.38 -8.06 13.13
C SER A 184 -11.68 -7.88 14.62
N ASP A 185 -12.58 -8.70 15.17
CA ASP A 185 -12.90 -8.67 16.61
C ASP A 185 -11.73 -9.13 17.48
N ASP A 186 -10.83 -9.93 16.91
CA ASP A 186 -9.55 -10.26 17.53
C ASP A 186 -8.60 -9.06 17.46
N PRO A 187 -8.17 -8.48 18.61
CA PRO A 187 -7.25 -7.35 18.64
C PRO A 187 -5.78 -7.74 18.43
N LYS A 188 -5.43 -9.03 18.51
CA LYS A 188 -4.03 -9.47 18.44
C LYS A 188 -3.30 -9.06 17.15
N PRO A 189 -3.90 -9.21 15.94
CA PRO A 189 -3.22 -8.78 14.72
C PRO A 189 -2.97 -7.27 14.69
N PHE A 190 -3.89 -6.49 15.26
CA PHE A 190 -3.72 -5.04 15.39
C PHE A 190 -2.56 -4.70 16.32
N HIS A 191 -2.52 -5.30 17.52
CA HIS A 191 -1.45 -5.08 18.48
C HIS A 191 -0.08 -5.47 17.90
N ALA A 192 0.03 -6.63 17.25
CA ALA A 192 1.27 -7.08 16.63
C ALA A 192 1.76 -6.11 15.55
N LEU A 193 0.86 -5.59 14.71
CA LEU A 193 1.19 -4.60 13.67
C LEU A 193 1.67 -3.29 14.30
N VAL A 194 0.90 -2.72 15.23
CA VAL A 194 1.24 -1.44 15.88
C VAL A 194 2.55 -1.56 16.67
N GLN A 195 2.76 -2.67 17.37
CA GLN A 195 4.00 -2.98 18.08
C GLN A 195 5.19 -3.00 17.13
N ARG A 196 5.07 -3.67 15.99
CA ARG A 196 6.16 -3.75 15.03
C ARG A 196 6.52 -2.37 14.49
N ILE A 197 5.53 -1.60 14.05
CA ILE A 197 5.77 -0.26 13.50
C ILE A 197 6.34 0.68 14.57
N ALA A 198 5.88 0.58 15.82
CA ALA A 198 6.40 1.38 16.93
C ALA A 198 7.87 1.09 17.22
N LEU A 199 8.29 -0.18 17.16
CA LEU A 199 9.71 -0.57 17.34
C LEU A 199 10.58 -0.11 16.16
N ASP A 200 10.07 -0.23 14.93
CA ASP A 200 10.78 0.27 13.75
C ASP A 200 10.96 1.79 13.85
N MET A 201 9.93 2.52 14.29
CA MET A 201 10.00 3.97 14.53
C MET A 201 10.98 4.34 15.65
N GLU A 202 11.09 3.53 16.70
CA GLU A 202 12.04 3.74 17.80
C GLU A 202 13.50 3.59 17.36
N THR A 203 13.77 2.69 16.41
CA THR A 203 15.12 2.37 15.94
C THR A 203 15.54 3.15 14.69
N GLU A 204 14.58 3.72 13.96
CA GLU A 204 14.79 4.46 12.72
C GLU A 204 15.26 5.90 12.96
N ASN A 205 16.32 6.30 12.25
CA ASN A 205 16.92 7.64 12.37
C ASN A 205 16.76 8.49 11.09
N SER A 206 16.34 7.89 9.98
CA SER A 206 16.12 8.56 8.70
C SER A 206 14.77 9.29 8.62
N GLU A 207 14.44 9.85 7.45
CA GLU A 207 13.12 10.48 7.21
C GLU A 207 11.96 9.48 7.31
N ARG A 208 12.23 8.18 7.10
CA ARG A 208 11.23 7.09 7.21
C ARG A 208 10.49 7.10 8.54
N LYS A 209 11.13 7.50 9.65
CA LYS A 209 10.46 7.56 10.97
C LYS A 209 9.24 8.49 10.99
N TYR A 210 9.25 9.57 10.20
CA TYR A 210 8.13 10.51 10.11
C TYR A 210 7.02 9.98 9.20
N GLU A 211 7.35 9.16 8.20
CA GLU A 211 6.37 8.42 7.41
C GLU A 211 5.68 7.37 8.28
N LEU A 212 6.44 6.64 9.10
CA LEU A 212 5.90 5.71 10.10
C LEU A 212 4.97 6.40 11.11
N CYS A 213 5.26 7.66 11.50
CA CYS A 213 4.33 8.44 12.33
C CYS A 213 2.97 8.63 11.66
N GLY A 214 2.96 8.98 10.37
CA GLY A 214 1.73 9.15 9.59
C GLY A 214 0.96 7.83 9.42
N ILE A 215 1.69 6.75 9.17
CA ILE A 215 1.12 5.39 9.04
C ILE A 215 0.49 4.95 10.36
N LEU A 216 1.21 5.04 11.48
CA LEU A 216 0.69 4.72 12.81
C LEU A 216 -0.53 5.55 13.15
N SER A 217 -0.48 6.86 12.87
CA SER A 217 -1.62 7.74 13.13
C SER A 217 -2.88 7.31 12.36
N SER A 218 -2.72 6.90 11.11
CA SER A 218 -3.81 6.39 10.26
C SER A 218 -4.36 5.04 10.73
N ILE A 219 -3.50 4.18 11.27
CA ILE A 219 -3.91 2.90 11.85
C ILE A 219 -4.62 3.11 13.20
N LEU A 220 -4.10 3.98 14.06
CA LEU A 220 -4.68 4.25 15.38
C LEU A 220 -6.05 4.94 15.28
N ILE A 221 -6.22 5.90 14.38
CA ILE A 221 -7.50 6.62 14.25
C ILE A 221 -8.64 5.74 13.73
N THR A 222 -8.31 4.65 13.03
CA THR A 222 -9.27 3.70 12.45
C THR A 222 -9.53 2.49 13.35
N CYS A 223 -8.88 2.41 14.52
CA CYS A 223 -9.02 1.28 15.41
C CYS A 223 -10.36 1.28 16.18
N ARG A 224 -10.77 0.11 16.65
CA ARG A 224 -11.89 -0.03 17.59
C ARG A 224 -11.44 0.25 19.00
N ARG A 225 -11.45 1.54 19.37
CA ARG A 225 -10.93 2.06 20.65
C ARG A 225 -11.38 1.25 21.86
N ASP A 226 -12.66 0.90 21.93
CA ASP A 226 -13.24 0.12 23.03
C ASP A 226 -12.63 -1.27 23.15
N VAL A 227 -12.41 -1.96 22.03
CA VAL A 227 -11.75 -3.27 22.00
C VAL A 227 -10.29 -3.12 22.42
N ILE A 228 -9.57 -2.19 21.78
CA ILE A 228 -8.13 -2.00 21.96
C ILE A 228 -7.78 -1.59 23.39
N VAL A 229 -8.51 -0.64 23.97
CA VAL A 229 -8.24 -0.16 25.35
C VAL A 229 -8.46 -1.27 26.38
N ASN A 230 -9.43 -2.15 26.15
CA ASN A 230 -9.71 -3.28 27.03
C ASN A 230 -8.74 -4.46 26.85
N SER A 231 -7.91 -4.45 25.80
CA SER A 231 -6.92 -5.49 25.50
C SER A 231 -5.47 -5.01 25.60
N LEU A 232 -5.20 -3.87 26.25
CA LEU A 232 -3.85 -3.33 26.43
C LEU A 232 -2.98 -4.11 27.42
N GLU A 233 -3.56 -4.97 28.25
CA GLU A 233 -2.80 -5.70 29.26
C GLU A 233 -1.75 -6.61 28.61
N GLY A 234 -0.46 -6.34 28.89
CA GLY A 234 0.68 -7.07 28.32
C GLY A 234 1.25 -6.46 27.04
N GLU A 235 0.64 -5.41 26.50
CA GLU A 235 1.10 -4.72 25.30
C GLU A 235 2.08 -3.60 25.62
N ILE A 236 3.19 -3.51 24.89
CA ILE A 236 4.28 -2.53 25.14
C ILE A 236 4.31 -1.39 24.12
N TRP A 237 3.51 -1.48 23.05
CA TRP A 237 3.49 -0.47 21.98
C TRP A 237 3.13 0.93 22.48
N PRO A 238 2.30 1.15 23.54
CA PRO A 238 2.11 2.49 24.09
C PRO A 238 3.40 3.12 24.61
N GLU A 239 4.25 2.31 25.26
CA GLU A 239 5.56 2.73 25.78
C GLU A 239 6.54 2.99 24.63
N SER A 240 6.57 2.12 23.61
CA SER A 240 7.41 2.31 22.42
C SER A 240 7.06 3.62 21.69
N ILE A 241 5.77 3.90 21.49
CA ILE A 241 5.32 5.16 20.87
C ILE A 241 5.71 6.37 21.76
N PHE A 242 5.54 6.27 23.07
CA PHE A 242 5.94 7.32 24.02
C PHE A 242 7.43 7.65 23.91
N LYS A 243 8.28 6.62 23.89
CA LYS A 243 9.73 6.78 23.77
C LYS A 243 10.14 7.40 22.42
N ALA A 244 9.65 6.83 21.32
CA ALA A 244 9.97 7.29 19.97
C ALA A 244 9.53 8.74 19.74
N ILE A 245 8.34 9.14 20.22
CA ILE A 245 7.90 10.53 20.19
C ILE A 245 8.82 11.41 21.05
N GLY A 246 9.18 10.96 22.25
CA GLY A 246 10.10 11.71 23.12
C GLY A 246 11.44 12.00 22.45
N ASP A 247 11.97 11.05 21.70
CA ASP A 247 13.23 11.24 20.95
C ASP A 247 13.03 12.20 19.77
N ILE A 248 11.89 12.12 19.07
CA ILE A 248 11.53 13.08 18.01
C ILE A 248 11.40 14.51 18.55
N LEU A 249 10.73 14.70 19.69
CA LEU A 249 10.51 16.04 20.27
C LEU A 249 11.79 16.67 20.84
N LYS A 250 12.75 15.84 21.27
CA LYS A 250 14.09 16.31 21.69
C LYS A 250 14.98 16.66 20.50
N ALA A 251 14.70 16.12 19.31
CA ALA A 251 15.43 16.43 18.10
C ALA A 251 15.04 17.80 17.53
N LYS A 252 15.97 18.41 16.78
CA LYS A 252 15.70 19.66 16.06
C LYS A 252 14.91 19.35 14.77
N ILE A 253 13.59 19.43 14.86
CA ILE A 253 12.68 19.09 13.75
C ILE A 253 12.12 20.32 13.03
N GLY A 254 12.01 20.24 11.70
CA GLY A 254 11.33 21.24 10.86
C GLY A 254 9.81 21.02 10.77
N PRO A 255 9.04 21.94 10.15
CA PRO A 255 7.58 21.84 10.05
C PRO A 255 7.07 20.52 9.43
N LYS A 256 7.69 20.08 8.32
CA LYS A 256 7.34 18.82 7.64
C LYS A 256 7.53 17.57 8.50
N GLN A 257 8.40 17.64 9.49
CA GLN A 257 8.73 16.54 10.42
C GLN A 257 7.90 16.63 11.70
N ARG A 258 7.56 17.85 12.10
CA ARG A 258 6.73 18.14 13.28
C ARG A 258 5.28 17.73 13.07
N GLU A 259 4.72 17.99 11.90
CA GLU A 259 3.30 17.70 11.62
C GLU A 259 2.95 16.20 11.81
N PRO A 260 3.69 15.23 11.22
CA PRO A 260 3.39 13.80 11.44
C PRO A 260 3.51 13.37 12.90
N ALA A 261 4.48 13.94 13.64
CA ALA A 261 4.68 13.64 15.05
C ALA A 261 3.52 14.19 15.91
N LEU A 262 3.09 15.43 15.67
CA LEU A 262 1.93 16.01 16.37
C LEU A 262 0.64 15.27 16.05
N GLN A 263 0.46 14.84 14.79
CA GLN A 263 -0.70 14.05 14.40
C GLN A 263 -0.72 12.70 15.13
N LEU A 264 0.43 12.02 15.25
CA LEU A 264 0.55 10.78 16.01
C LEU A 264 0.28 10.98 17.50
N ILE A 265 0.79 12.06 18.10
CA ILE A 265 0.51 12.40 19.50
C ILE A 265 -1.01 12.58 19.71
N ALA A 266 -1.66 13.35 18.83
CA ALA A 266 -3.08 13.62 18.93
C ALA A 266 -3.93 12.35 18.81
N THR A 267 -3.62 11.46 17.86
CA THR A 267 -4.35 10.20 17.68
C THR A 267 -4.07 9.22 18.81
N THR A 268 -2.84 9.15 19.32
CA THR A 268 -2.51 8.32 20.49
C THR A 268 -3.27 8.78 21.73
N LEU A 269 -3.35 10.09 21.98
CA LEU A 269 -4.15 10.68 23.06
C LEU A 269 -5.65 10.41 22.89
N GLN A 270 -6.16 10.41 21.65
CA GLN A 270 -7.56 10.07 21.38
C GLN A 270 -7.87 8.61 21.70
N VAL A 271 -6.95 7.69 21.39
CA VAL A 271 -7.12 6.25 21.66
C VAL A 271 -6.92 5.96 23.15
N LEU A 272 -5.74 6.27 23.70
CA LEU A 272 -5.31 5.87 25.04
C LEU A 272 -5.73 6.84 26.15
N GLY A 273 -6.13 8.06 25.79
CA GLY A 273 -6.45 9.11 26.75
C GLY A 273 -5.22 9.83 27.30
N ILE A 274 -5.46 10.85 28.13
CA ILE A 274 -4.41 11.73 28.66
C ILE A 274 -3.40 11.02 29.58
N GLN A 275 -3.79 9.87 30.16
CA GLN A 275 -2.93 9.09 31.04
C GLN A 275 -1.66 8.61 30.34
N TRP A 276 -1.73 8.34 29.03
CA TRP A 276 -0.57 7.99 28.22
C TRP A 276 0.51 9.10 28.21
N ALA A 277 0.12 10.38 28.18
CA ALA A 277 1.09 11.47 28.25
C ALA A 277 1.72 11.65 29.64
N PHE A 278 1.18 10.99 30.67
CA PHE A 278 1.70 11.02 32.04
C PHE A 278 2.48 9.75 32.41
N MET A 279 2.92 8.96 31.42
CA MET A 279 3.71 7.76 31.66
C MET A 279 5.11 8.05 32.24
N ASP A 280 5.65 9.26 32.05
CA ASP A 280 6.88 9.66 32.74
C ASP A 280 6.59 10.37 34.06
N ASP A 281 7.26 9.93 35.13
CA ASP A 281 7.11 10.52 36.47
C ASP A 281 7.43 12.02 36.50
N GLN A 282 8.32 12.47 35.61
CA GLN A 282 8.78 13.85 35.53
C GLN A 282 7.89 14.74 34.65
N LYS A 283 6.90 14.19 33.95
CA LYS A 283 5.98 14.91 33.04
C LYS A 283 6.69 15.72 31.96
N GLN A 284 7.94 15.39 31.64
CA GLN A 284 8.76 16.12 30.67
C GLN A 284 8.14 16.03 29.28
N LEU A 285 7.72 14.83 28.87
CA LEU A 285 7.11 14.64 27.55
C LEU A 285 5.81 15.45 27.43
N PHE A 286 4.96 15.38 28.45
CA PHE A 286 3.71 16.15 28.49
C PHE A 286 3.96 17.66 28.33
N LEU A 287 4.95 18.21 29.03
CA LEU A 287 5.33 19.62 28.90
C LEU A 287 5.87 19.95 27.51
N SER A 288 6.69 19.06 26.91
CA SER A 288 7.17 19.22 25.54
C SER A 288 6.03 19.20 24.51
N ILE A 289 5.06 18.29 24.67
CA ILE A 289 3.86 18.22 23.83
C ILE A 289 3.07 19.54 23.93
N LEU A 290 2.80 20.03 25.14
CA LEU A 290 2.09 21.30 25.35
C LEU A 290 2.83 22.48 24.72
N GLN A 291 4.15 22.56 24.92
CA GLN A 291 4.96 23.63 24.36
C GLN A 291 4.95 23.61 22.83
N LEU A 292 5.12 22.43 22.22
CA LEU A 292 5.11 22.30 20.77
C LEU A 292 3.73 22.58 20.16
N ALA A 293 2.66 22.10 20.78
CA ALA A 293 1.30 22.41 20.35
C ALA A 293 1.04 23.93 20.41
N ALA A 294 1.47 24.60 21.49
CA ALA A 294 1.33 26.05 21.63
C ALA A 294 2.15 26.83 20.58
N ILE A 295 3.38 26.37 20.29
CA ILE A 295 4.21 26.95 19.23
C ILE A 295 3.53 26.80 17.87
N GLU A 296 3.01 25.61 17.56
CA GLU A 296 2.37 25.34 16.27
C GLU A 296 1.11 26.18 16.08
N VAL A 297 0.23 26.23 17.09
CA VAL A 297 -0.95 27.09 17.05
C VAL A 297 -0.56 28.55 16.84
N ARG A 298 0.47 29.04 17.54
CA ARG A 298 0.96 30.42 17.33
C ARG A 298 1.50 30.64 15.92
N MET A 299 2.32 29.72 15.40
CA MET A 299 2.85 29.82 14.03
C MET A 299 1.72 29.88 13.00
N GLN A 300 0.71 29.02 13.12
CA GLN A 300 -0.45 28.99 12.22
C GLN A 300 -1.30 30.27 12.34
N MET A 301 -1.40 30.86 13.53
CA MET A 301 -2.08 32.14 13.73
C MET A 301 -1.30 33.33 13.19
N ASP A 302 0.03 33.32 13.33
CA ASP A 302 0.92 34.40 12.87
C ASP A 302 1.14 34.37 11.35
N GLU A 303 1.15 33.19 10.72
CA GLU A 303 1.17 33.03 9.25
C GLU A 303 -0.16 33.48 8.62
N LYS A 304 -1.27 33.31 9.33
CA LYS A 304 -2.59 33.86 8.97
C LYS A 304 -2.74 35.32 9.39
N LYS A 305 -1.72 36.16 9.21
CA LYS A 305 -1.92 37.61 9.27
C LYS A 305 -3.05 37.98 8.32
N LEU A 306 -4.17 38.32 8.93
CA LEU A 306 -5.44 38.71 8.33
C LEU A 306 -5.21 39.44 7.01
N GLU A 307 -5.65 38.84 5.91
CA GLU A 307 -6.07 39.62 4.75
C GLU A 307 -7.23 40.50 5.23
N THR A 308 -6.88 41.67 5.76
CA THR A 308 -7.83 42.73 6.11
C THR A 308 -8.57 43.13 4.85
N THR A 309 -9.84 42.75 4.78
CA THR A 309 -10.94 43.57 4.23
C THR A 309 -10.78 45.04 4.60
#